data_AF-A0A8J8NF70-F1
#
_entry.id   AF-A0A8J8NF70-F1
#
_cell.length_a   1.000
_cell.length_b   1.000
_cell.length_c   1.000
_cell.angle_alpha   90.00
_cell.angle_beta   90.00
_cell.angle_gamma   90.00
#
_symmetry.space_group_name_H-M   'P 1'
#
loop_
_entity.id
_entity.type
_entity.pdbx_description
1 polymer ?
#
loop_
_entity_poly.entity_id
_entity_poly.type
_entity_poly.pdbx_seq_one_letter_code
_entity_poly.pdbx_strand_id
1 'polypeptide(L)'
;MWMCVIRGSAFLWHQVRCMMAVLFMIGKGEDDESVIDLLFDVEQIKDRPNYDIAPDANLILSDCGFDDVEWTNDSLAADVETYKVYQRQFEESAIAMCLSEVMMRQYHERPGLKEGDKALAQYPPIKQQGETVQWEEIVERVTKARKKQRPGDEVSIIRRAVAGKKREIKAEGKK
;
A
#
# COMPACT_ATOMS: atom_id res chain seq x y z
N MET A 1 0.73 -10.99 -8.13
CA MET A 1 0.85 -9.61 -8.63
C MET A 1 -0.50 -8.94 -8.52
N TRP A 2 -0.56 -7.69 -8.07
CA TRP A 2 -1.81 -6.95 -7.87
C TRP A 2 -1.80 -5.69 -8.74
N MET A 3 -2.95 -5.33 -9.27
CA MET A 3 -3.14 -4.12 -10.07
C MET A 3 -4.31 -3.34 -9.47
N CYS A 4 -4.11 -2.04 -9.24
CA CYS A 4 -5.17 -1.11 -8.85
C CYS A 4 -5.47 -0.23 -10.06
N VAL A 5 -6.69 -0.33 -10.60
CA VAL A 5 -7.15 0.50 -11.70
C VAL A 5 -7.99 1.63 -11.13
N ILE A 6 -7.57 2.87 -11.38
CA ILE A 6 -8.25 4.08 -10.88
C ILE A 6 -8.68 4.88 -12.09
N ARG A 7 -9.99 5.17 -12.17
CA ARG A 7 -10.59 5.99 -13.21
C ARG A 7 -11.19 7.24 -12.58
N GLY A 8 -10.94 8.40 -13.17
CA GLY A 8 -11.48 9.67 -12.72
C GLY A 8 -11.37 10.73 -13.82
N SER A 9 -12.13 11.81 -13.68
CA SER A 9 -12.14 12.89 -14.68
C SER A 9 -10.87 13.74 -14.64
N ALA A 10 -10.29 13.93 -13.45
CA ALA A 10 -9.04 14.63 -13.23
C ALA A 10 -8.43 14.21 -11.89
N PHE A 11 -7.11 14.38 -11.78
CA PHE A 11 -6.38 14.13 -10.53
C PHE A 11 -5.54 15.34 -10.15
N LEU A 12 -5.47 15.63 -8.84
CA LEU A 12 -4.54 16.59 -8.30
C LEU A 12 -3.11 16.05 -8.31
N TRP A 13 -2.14 16.94 -8.19
CA TRP A 13 -0.73 16.58 -8.07
C TRP A 13 -0.51 15.58 -6.92
N HIS A 14 0.11 14.45 -7.24
CA HIS A 14 0.34 13.30 -6.34
C HIS A 14 -0.91 12.61 -5.75
N GLN A 15 -2.14 12.95 -6.12
CA GLN A 15 -3.36 12.43 -5.50
C GLN A 15 -3.43 10.91 -5.48
N VAL A 16 -3.22 10.27 -6.63
CA VAL A 16 -3.24 8.81 -6.76
C VAL A 16 -2.19 8.14 -5.88
N ARG A 17 -0.98 8.72 -5.85
CA ARG A 17 0.12 8.18 -5.04
C ARG A 17 -0.16 8.32 -3.53
N CYS A 18 -0.84 9.39 -3.11
CA CYS A 18 -1.30 9.56 -1.74
C CYS A 18 -2.36 8.51 -1.37
N MET A 19 -3.34 8.26 -2.25
CA MET A 19 -4.35 7.20 -2.03
C MET A 19 -3.69 5.83 -1.87
N MET A 20 -2.75 5.48 -2.76
CA MET A 20 -2.03 4.21 -2.69
C MET A 20 -1.16 4.09 -1.45
N ALA A 21 -0.54 5.19 -0.99
CA ALA A 21 0.23 5.19 0.26
C ALA A 21 -0.64 4.82 1.47
N VAL A 22 -1.84 5.38 1.57
CA VAL A 22 -2.81 5.04 2.63
C VAL A 22 -3.21 3.57 2.57
N LEU A 23 -3.50 3.05 1.37
CA LEU A 23 -3.81 1.63 1.19
C LEU A 23 -2.64 0.72 1.59
N PHE A 24 -1.40 1.11 1.28
CA PHE A 24 -0.21 0.38 1.72
C PHE A 24 -0.03 0.43 3.24
N MET A 25 -0.28 1.56 3.90
CA MET A 25 -0.23 1.66 5.37
C MET A 25 -1.26 0.73 6.02
N ILE A 26 -2.50 0.72 5.51
CA ILE A 26 -3.56 -0.19 5.97
C ILE A 26 -3.15 -1.64 5.73
N GLY A 27 -2.66 -1.96 4.53
CA GLY A 27 -2.19 -3.30 4.18
C GLY A 27 -1.03 -3.77 5.07
N LYS A 28 -0.13 -2.87 5.47
CA LYS A 28 0.96 -3.12 6.44
C LYS A 28 0.47 -3.22 7.89
N GLY A 29 -0.77 -2.85 8.18
CA GLY A 29 -1.33 -2.81 9.52
C GLY A 29 -0.76 -1.67 10.39
N GLU A 30 -0.24 -0.61 9.75
CA GLU A 30 0.21 0.61 10.45
C GLU A 30 -0.98 1.48 10.88
N ASP A 31 -2.08 1.38 10.13
CA ASP A 31 -3.38 1.98 10.40
C ASP A 31 -4.49 0.97 10.05
N ASP A 32 -5.70 1.18 10.55
CA ASP A 32 -6.89 0.44 10.15
C ASP A 32 -7.78 1.26 9.19
N GLU A 33 -8.78 0.63 8.58
CA GLU A 33 -9.68 1.24 7.60
C GLU A 33 -10.38 2.53 8.06
N SER A 34 -10.63 2.71 9.37
CA SER A 34 -11.27 3.93 9.88
C SER A 34 -10.39 5.19 9.72
N VAL A 35 -9.10 5.03 9.38
CA VAL A 35 -8.24 6.17 9.03
C VAL A 35 -8.72 6.90 7.77
N ILE A 36 -9.44 6.20 6.87
CA ILE A 36 -9.98 6.80 5.65
C ILE A 36 -11.03 7.85 6.02
N ASP A 37 -11.97 7.50 6.91
CA ASP A 37 -12.99 8.43 7.39
C ASP A 37 -12.35 9.66 8.06
N LEU A 38 -11.29 9.43 8.84
CA LEU A 38 -10.55 10.50 9.51
C LEU A 38 -9.86 11.46 8.52
N LEU A 39 -9.33 10.95 7.40
CA LEU A 39 -8.72 11.76 6.35
C LEU A 39 -9.74 12.59 5.56
N PHE A 40 -11.00 12.16 5.50
CA PHE A 40 -12.09 12.93 4.90
C PHE A 40 -12.70 13.97 5.85
N ASP A 41 -12.42 13.88 7.15
CA ASP A 41 -12.82 14.88 8.14
C ASP A 41 -11.86 16.09 8.10
N VAL A 42 -12.21 17.08 7.28
CA VAL A 42 -11.45 18.33 7.10
C VAL A 42 -11.43 19.21 8.35
N GLU A 43 -12.36 19.03 9.30
CA GLU A 43 -12.36 19.77 10.56
C GLU A 43 -11.27 19.24 11.49
N GLN A 44 -11.10 17.92 11.52
CA GLN A 44 -10.06 17.26 12.31
C GLN A 44 -8.68 17.30 11.62
N ILE A 45 -8.63 17.07 10.31
CA ILE A 45 -7.41 17.05 9.48
C ILE A 45 -7.50 18.16 8.42
N LYS A 46 -7.07 19.36 8.80
CA LYS A 46 -7.02 20.52 7.89
C LYS A 46 -5.97 20.41 6.79
N ASP A 47 -4.89 19.68 7.04
CA ASP A 47 -3.75 19.56 6.13
C ASP A 47 -3.35 18.10 5.98
N ARG A 48 -2.75 17.76 4.82
CA ARG A 48 -2.25 16.42 4.54
C ARG A 48 -1.26 15.98 5.64
N PRO A 49 -1.49 14.85 6.33
CA PRO A 49 -0.53 14.29 7.27
C PRO A 49 0.80 13.91 6.59
N ASN A 50 1.91 14.01 7.31
CA ASN A 50 3.26 13.80 6.77
C ASN A 50 3.66 12.32 6.69
N TYR A 51 2.91 11.53 5.90
CA TYR A 51 3.31 10.16 5.54
C TYR A 51 4.06 10.14 4.19
N ASP A 52 4.85 9.10 3.96
CA ASP A 52 5.57 8.91 2.69
C ASP A 52 4.61 8.61 1.54
N ILE A 53 4.74 9.35 0.45
CA ILE A 53 3.95 9.14 -0.77
C ILE A 53 4.43 7.85 -1.46
N ALA A 54 3.52 7.06 -2.03
CA ALA A 54 3.88 5.84 -2.75
C ALA A 54 4.87 6.13 -3.90
N PRO A 55 5.78 5.23 -4.27
CA PRO A 55 6.68 5.39 -5.42
C PRO A 55 5.91 5.67 -6.73
N ASP A 56 6.49 6.45 -7.64
CA ASP A 56 5.91 6.79 -8.96
C ASP A 56 6.17 5.74 -10.03
N ALA A 57 7.22 4.94 -9.89
CA ALA A 57 7.68 4.00 -10.92
C ALA A 57 6.58 3.08 -11.50
N ASN A 58 5.54 2.78 -10.70
CA ASN A 58 4.45 1.86 -11.07
C ASN A 58 3.11 2.58 -11.35
N LEU A 59 3.10 3.90 -11.42
CA LEU A 59 1.90 4.65 -11.81
C LEU A 59 1.89 4.83 -13.33
N ILE A 60 0.94 4.18 -13.99
CA ILE A 60 0.89 4.15 -15.45
C ILE A 60 -0.46 4.68 -15.94
N LEU A 61 -0.41 5.66 -16.83
CA LEU A 61 -1.58 6.15 -17.54
C LEU A 61 -1.87 5.18 -18.69
N SER A 62 -2.88 4.34 -18.51
CA SER A 62 -3.24 3.31 -19.49
C SER A 62 -4.20 3.78 -20.57
N ASP A 63 -5.13 4.69 -20.21
CA ASP A 63 -6.22 5.08 -21.08
C ASP A 63 -6.73 6.49 -20.73
N CYS A 64 -7.27 7.18 -21.74
CA CYS A 64 -7.84 8.50 -21.65
C CYS A 64 -9.22 8.50 -22.33
N GLY A 65 -10.29 8.52 -21.53
CA GLY A 65 -11.65 8.57 -22.04
C GLY A 65 -12.02 9.96 -22.54
N PHE A 66 -11.91 10.19 -23.84
CA PHE A 66 -12.42 11.37 -24.53
C PHE A 66 -13.55 10.94 -25.48
N ASP A 67 -14.67 11.64 -25.41
CA ASP A 67 -15.80 11.39 -26.32
C ASP A 67 -15.42 11.84 -27.74
N ASP A 68 -15.86 11.06 -28.74
CA ASP A 68 -15.64 11.33 -30.17
C ASP A 68 -14.17 11.44 -30.62
N VAL A 69 -13.24 10.86 -29.84
CA VAL A 69 -11.81 10.78 -30.19
C VAL A 69 -11.38 9.32 -30.25
N GLU A 70 -10.96 8.86 -31.42
CA GLU A 70 -10.22 7.60 -31.55
C GLU A 70 -8.72 7.87 -31.48
N TRP A 71 -8.07 7.34 -30.45
CA TRP A 71 -6.62 7.35 -30.34
C TRP A 71 -6.03 6.29 -31.26
N THR A 72 -5.34 6.71 -32.32
CA THR A 72 -4.54 5.81 -33.15
C THR A 72 -3.06 6.00 -32.86
N ASN A 73 -2.33 4.89 -32.75
CA ASN A 73 -0.88 4.92 -32.70
C ASN A 73 -0.34 4.34 -34.01
N ASP A 74 0.07 5.21 -34.93
CA ASP A 74 0.58 4.78 -36.23
C ASP A 74 2.04 4.27 -36.14
N SER A 75 2.68 4.44 -34.99
CA SER A 75 4.08 4.07 -34.76
C SER A 75 4.20 2.77 -33.99
N LEU A 76 4.41 1.67 -34.72
CA LEU A 76 4.80 0.37 -34.13
C LEU A 76 6.03 0.50 -33.21
N ALA A 77 6.93 1.44 -33.50
CA ALA A 77 8.11 1.69 -32.67
C ALA A 77 7.74 2.19 -31.25
N ALA A 78 6.71 3.03 -31.13
CA ALA A 78 6.23 3.53 -29.83
C ALA A 78 5.55 2.43 -29.01
N ASP A 79 4.81 1.52 -29.65
CA ASP A 79 4.25 0.34 -28.99
C ASP A 79 5.36 -0.58 -28.45
N VAL A 80 6.41 -0.79 -29.26
CA VAL A 80 7.57 -1.61 -28.86
C VAL A 80 8.32 -0.98 -27.69
N GLU A 81 8.49 0.35 -27.67
CA GLU A 81 9.13 1.05 -26.56
C GLU A 81 8.31 0.92 -25.28
N THR A 82 6.99 1.14 -25.37
CA THR A 82 6.06 0.99 -24.25
C THR A 82 6.12 -0.43 -23.71
N TYR A 83 6.02 -1.44 -24.57
CA TYR A 83 6.13 -2.84 -24.20
C TYR A 83 7.45 -3.16 -23.49
N LYS A 84 8.59 -2.65 -23.97
CA LYS A 84 9.89 -2.87 -23.33
C LYS A 84 9.98 -2.28 -21.92
N VAL A 85 9.41 -1.10 -21.70
CA VAL A 85 9.36 -0.47 -20.36
C VAL A 85 8.54 -1.35 -19.42
N TYR A 86 7.34 -1.74 -19.83
CA TYR A 86 6.47 -2.64 -19.07
C TYR A 86 7.15 -3.99 -18.79
N GLN A 87 7.75 -4.59 -19.81
CA GLN A 87 8.44 -5.88 -19.71
C GLN A 87 9.54 -5.80 -18.65
N ARG A 88 10.41 -4.78 -18.72
CA ARG A 88 11.49 -4.60 -17.77
C ARG A 88 10.97 -4.43 -16.34
N GLN A 89 9.96 -3.58 -16.13
CA GLN A 89 9.36 -3.37 -14.81
C GLN A 89 8.70 -4.64 -14.27
N PHE A 90 8.05 -5.40 -15.14
CA PHE A 90 7.42 -6.68 -14.82
C PHE A 90 8.48 -7.71 -14.42
N GLU A 91 9.56 -7.84 -15.19
CA GLU A 91 10.68 -8.74 -14.91
C GLU A 91 11.34 -8.41 -13.58
N GLU A 92 11.69 -7.14 -13.33
CA GLU A 92 12.27 -6.68 -12.07
C GLU A 92 11.36 -7.00 -10.88
N SER A 93 10.06 -6.74 -11.02
CA SER A 93 9.06 -7.02 -9.98
C SER A 93 8.85 -8.53 -9.75
N ALA A 94 8.83 -9.32 -10.82
CA ALA A 94 8.67 -10.77 -10.75
C ALA A 94 9.90 -11.43 -10.11
N ILE A 95 11.11 -11.00 -10.47
CA ILE A 95 12.36 -11.46 -9.84
C ILE A 95 12.36 -11.13 -8.35
N ALA A 96 12.03 -9.88 -7.98
CA ALA A 96 11.96 -9.47 -6.58
C ALA A 96 10.94 -10.30 -5.79
N MET A 97 9.78 -10.59 -6.38
CA MET A 97 8.76 -11.45 -5.78
C MET A 97 9.26 -12.89 -5.59
N CYS A 98 9.82 -13.52 -6.62
CA CYS A 98 10.35 -14.88 -6.56
C CYS A 98 11.51 -15.00 -5.56
N LEU A 99 12.43 -14.02 -5.55
CA LEU A 99 13.54 -13.98 -4.60
C LEU A 99 13.00 -13.85 -3.17
N SER A 100 12.03 -12.95 -2.95
CA SER A 100 11.38 -12.82 -1.65
C SER A 100 10.70 -14.13 -1.23
N GLU A 101 10.03 -14.83 -2.14
CA GLU A 101 9.43 -16.14 -1.88
C GLU A 101 10.46 -17.18 -1.41
N VAL A 102 11.56 -17.35 -2.16
CA VAL A 102 12.60 -18.33 -1.84
C VAL A 102 13.26 -17.98 -0.51
N MET A 103 13.58 -16.71 -0.29
CA MET A 103 14.18 -16.24 0.95
C MET A 103 13.26 -16.47 2.15
N MET A 104 11.95 -16.24 2.01
CA MET A 104 10.98 -16.48 3.08
C MET A 104 10.81 -17.97 3.37
N ARG A 105 10.79 -18.85 2.34
CA ARG A 105 10.77 -20.31 2.55
C ARG A 105 12.00 -20.78 3.32
N GLN A 106 13.18 -20.38 2.88
CA GLN A 106 14.44 -20.73 3.55
C GLN A 106 14.48 -20.22 5.00
N TYR A 107 13.95 -19.03 5.25
CA TYR A 107 13.85 -18.48 6.60
C TYR A 107 12.95 -19.33 7.51
N HIS A 108 11.79 -19.79 7.01
CA HIS A 108 10.89 -20.65 7.79
C HIS A 108 11.41 -22.07 8.01
N GLU A 109 12.15 -22.62 7.04
CA GLU A 109 12.71 -23.98 7.09
C GLU A 109 14.04 -24.06 7.86
N ARG A 110 14.60 -22.92 8.28
CA ARG A 110 15.90 -22.87 8.95
C ARG A 110 15.83 -23.50 10.35
N PRO A 111 16.61 -24.55 10.62
CA PRO A 111 16.62 -25.20 11.92
C PRO A 111 17.17 -24.26 13.00
N GLY A 112 16.49 -24.19 14.15
CA GLY A 112 16.92 -23.41 15.32
C GLY A 112 16.33 -22.00 15.46
N LEU A 113 15.35 -21.60 14.63
CA LEU A 113 14.64 -20.33 14.81
C LEU A 113 13.90 -20.30 16.16
N LYS A 114 14.20 -19.29 17.01
CA LYS A 114 13.46 -19.08 18.25
C LYS A 114 12.21 -18.23 17.99
N GLU A 115 11.21 -18.34 18.86
CA GLU A 115 9.93 -17.62 18.72
C GLU A 115 10.09 -16.09 18.66
N GLY A 116 11.13 -15.54 19.29
CA GLY A 116 11.48 -14.12 19.24
C GLY A 116 12.24 -13.68 17.98
N ASP A 117 12.79 -14.61 17.19
CA ASP A 117 13.49 -14.28 15.95
C ASP A 117 12.50 -14.01 14.81
N LYS A 118 11.22 -14.42 14.96
CA LYS A 118 10.10 -14.36 14.01
C LYS A 118 9.62 -12.94 13.66
N ALA A 119 10.40 -11.89 13.90
CA ALA A 119 10.04 -10.52 13.50
C ALA A 119 9.85 -10.38 11.97
N LEU A 120 10.56 -11.21 11.19
CA LEU A 120 10.41 -11.31 9.72
C LEU A 120 9.27 -12.25 9.28
N ALA A 121 8.65 -13.02 10.19
CA ALA A 121 7.50 -13.90 9.93
C ALA A 121 6.17 -13.12 9.76
N GLN A 122 6.26 -11.83 9.44
CA GLN A 122 5.12 -10.94 9.19
C GLN A 122 4.44 -11.23 7.84
N TYR A 123 5.03 -12.13 7.03
CA TYR A 123 4.47 -12.65 5.80
C TYR A 123 4.13 -14.13 5.99
N PRO A 124 2.92 -14.56 5.57
CA PRO A 124 2.50 -15.95 5.73
C PRO A 124 3.39 -16.89 4.90
N PRO A 125 3.60 -18.13 5.36
CA PRO A 125 4.30 -19.14 4.58
C PRO A 125 3.57 -19.37 3.26
N ILE A 126 4.33 -19.44 2.17
CA ILE A 126 3.78 -19.66 0.83
C ILE A 126 3.34 -21.12 0.74
N LYS A 127 2.02 -21.33 0.64
CA LYS A 127 1.40 -22.66 0.53
C LYS A 127 1.81 -23.36 -0.76
N GLN A 128 1.76 -24.69 -0.75
CA GLN A 128 2.09 -25.52 -1.91
C GLN A 128 1.06 -25.33 -3.03
N GLN A 129 1.50 -25.57 -4.28
CA GLN A 129 0.69 -25.41 -5.47
C GLN A 129 -0.57 -26.31 -5.41
N GLY A 130 -1.77 -25.72 -5.53
CA GLY A 130 -3.05 -26.44 -5.52
C GLY A 130 -4.00 -26.11 -4.36
N GLU A 131 -3.52 -25.40 -3.33
CA GLU A 131 -4.40 -24.92 -2.27
C GLU A 131 -5.10 -23.62 -2.67
N THR A 132 -6.44 -23.66 -2.81
CA THR A 132 -7.25 -22.44 -2.97
C THR A 132 -7.47 -21.82 -1.60
N VAL A 133 -7.18 -20.52 -1.46
CA VAL A 133 -7.41 -19.80 -0.21
C VAL A 133 -8.59 -18.87 -0.40
N GLN A 134 -9.54 -18.90 0.54
CA GLN A 134 -10.64 -17.96 0.56
C GLN A 134 -10.11 -16.56 0.90
N TRP A 135 -10.55 -15.56 0.14
CA TRP A 135 -10.05 -14.18 0.24
C TRP A 135 -10.22 -13.60 1.62
N GLU A 136 -11.36 -13.87 2.27
CA GLU A 136 -11.63 -13.37 3.60
C GLU A 136 -10.63 -13.93 4.62
N GLU A 137 -10.17 -15.17 4.43
CA GLU A 137 -9.24 -15.84 5.34
C GLU A 137 -7.83 -15.25 5.27
N ILE A 138 -7.33 -14.91 4.06
CA ILE A 138 -6.03 -14.24 3.90
C ILE A 138 -6.08 -12.85 4.52
N VAL A 139 -7.11 -12.08 4.16
CA VAL A 139 -7.26 -10.71 4.63
C VAL A 139 -7.39 -10.69 6.15
N GLU A 140 -8.24 -11.54 6.74
CA GLU A 140 -8.37 -11.65 8.19
C GLU A 140 -7.07 -12.08 8.87
N ARG A 141 -6.32 -13.04 8.31
CA ARG A 141 -5.07 -13.51 8.92
C ARG A 141 -3.98 -12.45 8.90
N VAL A 142 -3.79 -11.79 7.76
CA VAL A 142 -2.79 -10.72 7.59
C VAL A 142 -3.16 -9.53 8.49
N THR A 143 -4.43 -9.13 8.52
CA THR A 143 -4.88 -8.00 9.35
C THR A 143 -4.90 -8.33 10.86
N LYS A 144 -5.40 -9.51 11.29
CA LYS A 144 -5.41 -9.91 12.71
C LYS A 144 -4.01 -10.16 13.27
N ALA A 145 -3.12 -10.82 12.52
CA ALA A 145 -1.75 -11.08 12.98
C ALA A 145 -0.96 -9.77 13.16
N ARG A 146 -1.18 -8.78 12.27
CA ARG A 146 -0.54 -7.46 12.35
C ARG A 146 -1.14 -6.57 13.46
N LYS A 147 -2.48 -6.55 13.62
CA LYS A 147 -3.16 -5.85 14.73
C LYS A 147 -2.77 -6.39 16.11
N LYS A 148 -2.50 -7.70 16.25
CA LYS A 148 -2.11 -8.31 17.54
C LYS A 148 -0.69 -7.96 17.98
N GLN A 149 0.19 -7.54 17.05
CA GLN A 149 1.59 -7.24 17.35
C GLN A 149 1.85 -5.81 17.81
N ARG A 150 0.96 -4.83 17.55
CA ARG A 150 1.21 -3.41 17.90
C ARG A 150 -0.10 -2.66 18.20
N PRO A 151 -0.20 -1.90 19.30
CA PRO A 151 -1.34 -1.01 19.53
C PRO A 151 -1.35 0.11 18.48
N GLY A 152 -2.41 0.16 17.67
CA GLY A 152 -2.49 0.99 16.45
C GLY A 152 -2.34 2.50 16.67
N ASP A 153 -2.55 3.00 17.88
CA ASP A 153 -2.50 4.44 18.17
C ASP A 153 -1.06 5.00 18.31
N GLU A 154 -0.07 4.18 18.67
CA GLU A 154 1.32 4.67 18.87
C GLU A 154 2.09 4.85 17.56
N VAL A 155 1.76 4.06 16.51
CA VAL A 155 2.52 4.03 15.26
C VAL A 155 1.90 4.93 14.20
N SER A 156 0.57 5.06 14.19
CA SER A 156 -0.17 5.83 13.18
C SER A 156 0.28 7.30 13.13
N ILE A 157 0.88 7.70 12.01
CA ILE A 157 1.27 9.11 11.77
C ILE A 157 0.01 9.96 11.64
N ILE A 158 -1.04 9.43 11.02
CA ILE A 158 -2.29 10.15 10.75
C ILE A 158 -3.04 10.43 12.06
N ARG A 159 -3.19 9.41 12.93
CA ARG A 159 -3.85 9.58 14.23
C ARG A 159 -3.04 10.48 15.16
N ARG A 160 -1.71 10.42 15.10
CA ARG A 160 -0.82 11.34 15.84
C ARG A 160 -0.99 12.80 15.38
N ALA A 161 -1.17 13.05 14.09
CA ALA A 161 -1.45 14.40 13.58
C ALA A 161 -2.74 14.98 14.19
N VAL A 162 -3.75 14.14 14.43
CA VAL A 162 -5.00 14.53 15.11
C VAL A 162 -4.81 14.69 16.62
N ALA A 163 -4.07 13.78 17.26
CA ALA A 163 -3.84 13.80 18.71
C ALA A 163 -2.93 14.96 19.18
N GLY A 164 -1.93 15.36 18.38
CA GLY A 164 -1.06 16.50 18.66
C GLY A 164 -1.85 17.80 18.85
N LYS A 165 -2.89 18.02 18.03
CA LYS A 165 -3.77 19.20 18.13
C LYS A 165 -4.65 19.21 19.39
N LYS A 166 -5.10 18.05 19.89
CA LYS A 166 -5.91 17.98 21.13
C LYS A 166 -5.15 18.44 22.38
N ARG A 167 -3.81 18.41 22.38
CA ARG A 167 -2.99 18.89 23.49
C ARG A 167 -2.81 20.41 23.50
N GLU A 168 -2.77 21.04 22.33
CA GLU A 168 -2.60 22.50 22.22
C GLU A 168 -3.86 23.28 22.65
N ILE A 169 -5.06 22.70 22.46
CA ILE A 169 -6.33 23.37 22.81
C ILE A 169 -6.60 23.38 24.34
N LYS A 170 -5.82 22.68 25.17
CA LYS A 170 -6.02 22.62 26.64
C LYS A 170 -5.08 23.52 27.48
N ALA A 171 -4.25 24.37 26.87
CA ALA A 171 -3.26 25.17 27.59
C ALA A 171 -3.58 26.67 27.77
N GLU A 172 -4.66 27.19 27.21
CA GLU A 172 -5.04 28.61 27.39
C GLU A 172 -6.43 28.74 27.98
N GLY A 173 -6.51 28.57 29.30
CA GLY A 173 -7.76 28.70 30.03
C GLY A 173 -7.60 28.44 31.50
N LYS A 174 -6.74 29.21 32.18
CA LYS A 174 -6.80 29.51 33.63
C LYS A 174 -5.62 30.38 34.07
N LYS A 175 -5.80 31.70 34.08
CA LYS A 175 -6.07 32.54 35.26
C LYS A 175 -6.02 34.01 34.88
#